data_AF-A0A656JI69-F1
#
_entry.id   AF-A0A656JI69-F1
#
_cell.length_a   1.000
_cell.length_b   1.000
_cell.length_c   1.000
_cell.angle_alpha   90.00
_cell.angle_beta   90.00
_cell.angle_gamma   90.00
#
_symmetry.space_group_name_H-M   'P 1'
#
loop_
_entity.id
_entity.type
_entity.pdbx_description
1 polymer ?
#
loop_
_entity_poly.entity_id
_entity_poly.type
_entity_poly.pdbx_seq_one_letter_code
_entity_poly.pdbx_strand_id
1 'polypeptide(L)'
;MKLQVVVLIALALSGCANHPGDCALGVMWDDCLPGTKGYERRHERIDAYQEATRRKAQADDSKCQSYGAKPGSDAYVNCRVQLDK
;
A
#
# COMPACT_ATOMS: atom_id res chain seq x y z
N MET A 1 22.98 -29.66 -27.76
CA MET A 1 22.44 -28.43 -28.38
C MET A 1 21.00 -28.14 -27.94
N LYS A 2 20.03 -29.06 -28.12
CA LYS A 2 18.61 -28.81 -27.73
C LYS A 2 18.43 -28.46 -26.25
N LEU A 3 19.11 -29.17 -25.33
CA LEU A 3 19.02 -28.90 -23.88
C LEU A 3 19.62 -27.53 -23.51
N GLN A 4 20.71 -27.13 -24.16
CA GLN A 4 21.38 -25.84 -23.92
C GLN A 4 20.52 -24.66 -24.38
N VAL A 5 19.85 -24.80 -25.53
CA VAL A 5 18.89 -23.81 -26.03
C VAL A 5 17.70 -23.66 -25.08
N VAL A 6 17.18 -24.76 -24.55
CA VAL A 6 16.09 -24.72 -23.55
C VAL A 6 16.52 -24.03 -22.26
N VAL A 7 17.73 -24.29 -21.77
CA VAL A 7 18.26 -23.64 -20.55
C VAL A 7 18.46 -22.13 -20.76
N LEU A 8 18.99 -21.71 -21.91
CA LEU A 8 19.18 -20.28 -22.22
C LEU A 8 17.85 -19.53 -22.36
N ILE A 9 16.83 -20.16 -22.97
CA ILE A 9 15.49 -19.58 -23.07
C ILE A 9 14.85 -19.44 -21.68
N ALA A 10 14.98 -20.46 -20.81
CA ALA A 10 14.44 -20.41 -19.46
C ALA A 10 15.07 -19.29 -18.61
N LEU A 11 16.38 -19.07 -18.73
CA LEU A 11 17.07 -17.98 -18.05
C LEU A 11 16.64 -16.60 -18.57
N ALA A 12 16.47 -16.44 -19.89
CA ALA A 12 16.01 -15.19 -20.49
C ALA A 12 14.59 -14.80 -20.04
N LEU A 13 13.69 -15.78 -19.89
CA LEU A 13 12.30 -15.55 -19.47
C LEU A 13 12.18 -15.09 -18.02
N SER A 14 13.13 -15.47 -17.15
CA SER A 14 13.16 -14.97 -15.76
C SER A 14 13.44 -13.47 -15.67
N GLY A 15 14.08 -12.88 -16.68
CA GLY A 15 14.35 -11.44 -16.77
C GLY A 15 13.14 -10.56 -17.10
N CYS A 16 11.99 -11.17 -17.42
CA CYS A 16 10.72 -10.45 -17.64
C CYS A 16 9.75 -10.58 -16.45
N ALA A 17 10.08 -11.40 -15.45
CA ALA A 17 9.35 -11.41 -14.19
C ALA A 17 9.59 -10.08 -13.47
N ASN A 18 8.60 -9.58 -12.74
CA ASN A 18 8.77 -8.45 -11.82
C ASN A 18 8.75 -7.03 -12.45
N HIS A 19 8.21 -6.88 -13.66
CA HIS A 19 8.10 -5.59 -14.37
C HIS A 19 9.38 -4.70 -14.27
N PRO A 20 10.59 -5.23 -14.52
CA PRO A 20 11.83 -4.55 -14.11
C PRO A 20 12.04 -3.22 -14.83
N GLY A 21 11.65 -3.12 -16.11
CA GLY A 21 11.71 -1.86 -16.86
C GLY A 21 10.77 -0.81 -16.29
N ASP A 22 9.50 -1.16 -16.10
CA ASP A 22 8.47 -0.31 -15.50
C ASP A 22 8.86 0.16 -14.09
N CYS A 23 9.29 -0.76 -13.25
CA CYS A 23 9.75 -0.47 -11.89
C CYS A 23 11.00 0.43 -11.88
N ALA A 24 11.94 0.25 -12.81
CA ALA A 24 13.09 1.14 -12.96
C ALA A 24 12.68 2.55 -13.42
N LEU A 25 11.64 2.65 -14.26
CA LEU A 25 11.08 3.90 -14.76
C LEU A 25 10.11 4.57 -13.77
N GLY A 26 9.78 3.91 -12.65
CA GLY A 26 8.93 4.46 -11.59
C GLY A 26 7.43 4.19 -11.77
N VAL A 27 7.06 3.32 -12.71
CA VAL A 27 5.71 2.74 -12.76
C VAL A 27 5.56 1.79 -11.58
N MET A 28 4.43 1.92 -10.88
CA MET A 28 4.19 1.20 -9.64
C MET A 28 3.48 -0.11 -9.93
N TRP A 29 4.11 -1.21 -9.55
CA TRP A 29 3.52 -2.55 -9.59
C TRP A 29 3.56 -3.21 -8.22
N ASP A 30 2.79 -4.27 -8.05
CA ASP A 30 2.75 -5.09 -6.82
C ASP A 30 4.02 -5.94 -6.65
N ASP A 31 4.70 -6.23 -7.75
CA ASP A 31 5.88 -7.08 -7.77
C ASP A 31 7.19 -6.29 -7.73
N CYS A 32 7.25 -4.97 -8.00
CA CYS A 32 8.51 -4.21 -7.98
C CYS A 32 9.42 -4.57 -6.79
N LEU A 33 10.68 -4.93 -7.05
CA LEU A 33 11.62 -5.31 -5.99
C LEU A 33 12.17 -4.08 -5.24
N PRO A 34 12.60 -4.26 -3.97
CA PRO A 34 13.28 -3.22 -3.21
C PRO A 34 14.46 -2.60 -3.97
N GLY A 35 14.59 -1.27 -3.87
CA GLY A 35 15.63 -0.49 -4.56
C GLY A 35 15.27 -0.05 -5.98
N THR A 36 14.08 -0.38 -6.48
CA THR A 36 13.53 0.22 -7.71
C THR A 36 12.73 1.48 -7.39
N LYS A 37 12.70 2.45 -8.32
CA LYS A 37 11.90 3.68 -8.17
C LYS A 37 10.40 3.38 -8.00
N GLY A 38 9.89 2.37 -8.71
CA GLY A 38 8.50 1.92 -8.61
C GLY A 38 8.16 1.36 -7.23
N TYR A 39 9.09 0.61 -6.61
CA TYR A 39 8.94 0.12 -5.25
C TYR A 39 8.92 1.25 -4.22
N GLU A 40 9.85 2.20 -4.34
CA GLU A 40 9.95 3.36 -3.43
C GLU A 40 8.67 4.19 -3.48
N ARG A 41 8.22 4.59 -4.68
CA ARG A 41 6.99 5.36 -4.87
C ARG A 41 5.75 4.63 -4.35
N ARG A 42 5.72 3.30 -4.48
CA ARG A 42 4.66 2.47 -3.87
C ARG A 42 4.64 2.58 -2.37
N HIS A 43 5.79 2.45 -1.73
CA HIS A 43 5.88 2.57 -0.28
C HIS A 43 5.53 3.97 0.19
N GLU A 44 6.03 5.01 -0.47
CA GLU A 44 5.64 6.40 -0.18
C GLU A 44 4.12 6.62 -0.25
N ARG A 45 3.45 6.04 -1.25
CA ARG A 45 1.99 6.12 -1.38
C ARG A 45 1.27 5.37 -0.26
N ILE A 46 1.75 4.18 0.10
CA ILE A 46 1.19 3.38 1.20
C ILE A 46 1.35 4.13 2.51
N ASP A 47 2.54 4.66 2.79
CA ASP A 47 2.84 5.42 4.00
C ASP A 47 1.98 6.68 4.09
N ALA A 48 1.83 7.41 2.97
CA ALA A 48 0.96 8.58 2.91
C ALA A 48 -0.52 8.22 3.18
N TYR A 49 -1.00 7.09 2.64
CA TYR A 49 -2.35 6.60 2.90
C TYR A 49 -2.56 6.21 4.37
N GLN A 50 -1.58 5.52 4.97
CA GLN A 50 -1.61 5.15 6.39
C GLN A 50 -1.62 6.39 7.28
N GLU A 51 -0.80 7.39 6.96
CA GLU A 51 -0.76 8.65 7.70
C GLU A 51 -2.08 9.42 7.60
N ALA A 52 -2.66 9.51 6.41
CA ALA A 52 -3.97 10.13 6.22
C ALA A 52 -5.07 9.41 7.02
N THR A 53 -5.04 8.08 7.02
CA THR A 53 -5.97 7.24 7.79
C THR A 53 -5.83 7.47 9.29
N ARG A 54 -4.58 7.51 9.80
CA ARG A 54 -4.29 7.81 11.21
C ARG A 54 -4.80 9.19 11.61
N ARG A 55 -4.57 10.21 10.78
CA ARG A 55 -5.05 11.58 11.03
C ARG A 55 -6.57 11.65 11.06
N LYS A 56 -7.25 11.00 10.09
CA LYS A 56 -8.72 10.89 10.11
C LYS A 56 -9.20 10.25 11.41
N ALA A 57 -8.59 9.12 11.81
CA ALA A 57 -8.97 8.43 13.01
C ALA A 57 -8.79 9.28 14.28
N GLN A 58 -7.74 10.10 14.36
CA GLN A 58 -7.54 11.04 15.47
C GLN A 58 -8.58 12.17 15.47
N ALA A 59 -8.90 12.71 14.29
CA ALA A 59 -9.91 13.76 14.15
C ALA A 59 -11.30 13.27 14.56
N ASP A 60 -11.69 12.08 14.10
CA ASP A 60 -12.97 11.45 14.44
C ASP A 60 -13.05 11.14 15.94
N ASP A 61 -11.96 10.66 16.54
CA ASP A 61 -11.87 10.41 17.98
C ASP A 61 -12.09 11.70 18.77
N SER A 62 -11.35 12.77 18.45
CA SER A 62 -11.50 14.08 19.09
C SER A 62 -12.93 14.62 18.94
N LYS A 63 -13.52 14.47 17.76
CA LYS A 63 -14.89 14.91 17.48
C LYS A 63 -15.92 14.14 18.30
N CYS A 64 -15.85 12.81 18.35
CA CYS A 64 -16.75 12.01 19.16
C CYS A 64 -16.61 12.30 20.66
N GLN A 65 -15.38 12.46 21.15
CA GLN A 65 -15.15 12.84 22.55
C GLN A 65 -15.70 14.23 22.87
N SER A 66 -15.66 15.19 21.94
CA SER A 66 -16.27 16.52 22.11
C SER A 66 -17.80 16.48 22.26
N TYR A 67 -18.46 15.44 21.75
CA TYR A 67 -19.88 15.19 21.97
C TYR A 67 -20.17 14.48 23.30
N GLY A 68 -19.14 14.26 24.12
CA GLY A 68 -19.23 13.54 25.38
C GLY A 68 -19.26 12.01 25.21
N ALA A 69 -19.08 11.50 23.99
CA ALA A 69 -19.03 10.06 23.74
C ALA A 69 -17.67 9.50 24.20
N LYS A 70 -17.68 8.60 25.18
CA LYS A 70 -16.45 8.02 25.76
C LYS A 70 -15.99 6.80 24.96
N PRO A 71 -14.67 6.63 24.69
CA PRO A 71 -14.15 5.41 24.08
C PRO A 71 -14.67 4.14 24.77
N GLY A 72 -15.10 3.16 23.97
CA GLY A 72 -15.68 1.90 24.45
C GLY A 72 -17.19 1.94 24.77
N SER A 73 -17.84 3.10 24.66
CA SER A 73 -19.31 3.20 24.78
C SER A 73 -20.02 3.02 23.44
N ASP A 74 -21.29 2.57 23.48
CA ASP A 74 -22.15 2.49 22.28
C ASP A 74 -22.29 3.85 21.58
N ALA A 75 -22.38 4.93 22.37
CA ALA A 75 -22.44 6.30 21.84
C ALA A 75 -21.19 6.66 21.02
N TYR A 76 -20.00 6.22 21.46
CA TYR A 76 -18.75 6.45 20.74
C TYR A 76 -18.68 5.61 19.46
N VAL A 77 -19.03 4.33 19.53
CA VAL A 77 -19.07 3.46 18.34
C VAL A 77 -20.03 4.02 17.30
N ASN A 78 -21.24 4.40 17.71
CA ASN A 78 -22.23 4.99 16.80
C ASN A 78 -21.75 6.32 16.20
N CYS A 79 -21.09 7.17 16.98
CA CYS A 79 -20.49 8.40 16.48
C CYS A 79 -19.43 8.12 15.40
N ARG A 80 -18.51 7.18 15.65
CA ARG A 80 -17.47 6.79 14.68
C ARG A 80 -18.05 6.25 13.38
N VAL A 81 -19.10 5.43 13.46
CA VAL A 81 -19.80 4.90 12.28
C VAL A 81 -20.48 6.02 11.50
N GLN A 82 -21.05 7.02 12.16
CA GLN A 82 -21.70 8.14 11.48
C GLN A 82 -20.71 9.09 10.79
N LEU A 83 -19.48 9.23 11.31
CA LEU A 83 -18.43 10.05 10.70
C LEU A 83 -17.75 9.38 9.50
N ASP A 84 -17.87 8.06 9.37
CA ASP A 84 -17.26 7.31 8.25
C ASP A 84 -18.21 7.09 7.05
N LYS A 85 -19.50 7.40 7.21
CA LYS A 85 -20.50 7.41 6.14
C LYS A 85 -20.33 8.62 5.21
#